data_AF-Q4A5C9-F1
#
_entry.id   AF-Q4A5C9-F1
#
_cell.length_a   1.000
_cell.length_b   1.000
_cell.length_c   1.000
_cell.angle_alpha   90.00
_cell.angle_beta   90.00
_cell.angle_gamma   90.00
#
_symmetry.space_group_name_H-M   'P 1'
#
loop_
_entity.id
_entity.type
_entity.pdbx_description
1 polymer ?
#
loop_
_entity_poly.entity_id
_entity_poly.type
_entity_poly.pdbx_seq_one_letter_code
_entity_poly.pdbx_strand_id
1 'polypeptide(L)' 'MQFKEVKAKSVEELHKLVNDLKAELWTLEFRNSTGSLEQTHKIPQLRKDIARALTALKQKEMETK' A
#
# COMPACT_ATOMS: atom_id res chain seq x y z
N MET A 1 -4.54 -1.96 -7.00
CA MET A 1 -4.02 -3.33 -7.23
C MET A 1 -5.09 -4.39 -6.96
N GLN A 2 -5.01 -5.62 -7.50
CA GLN A 2 -5.89 -6.72 -7.06
C GLN A 2 -5.24 -7.50 -5.91
N PHE A 3 -6.03 -7.89 -4.92
CA PHE A 3 -5.52 -8.64 -3.75
C PHE A 3 -4.82 -9.95 -4.14
N LYS A 4 -5.23 -10.58 -5.25
CA LYS A 4 -4.61 -11.79 -5.78
C LYS A 4 -3.13 -11.59 -6.12
N GLU A 5 -2.78 -10.45 -6.71
CA GLU A 5 -1.39 -10.12 -7.09
C GLU A 5 -0.52 -9.88 -5.86
N VAL A 6 -1.10 -9.28 -4.82
CA VAL A 6 -0.42 -9.00 -3.55
C VAL A 6 -0.13 -10.31 -2.79
N LYS A 7 -1.07 -11.26 -2.79
CA LYS A 7 -0.88 -12.56 -2.12
C LYS A 7 0.24 -13.41 -2.76
N ALA A 8 0.44 -13.27 -4.07
CA ALA A 8 1.46 -14.02 -4.82
C ALA A 8 2.89 -13.57 -4.52
N LYS A 9 3.08 -12.33 -4.03
CA LYS A 9 4.41 -11.77 -3.73
C LYS A 9 5.03 -12.40 -2.48
N SER A 10 6.36 -12.39 -2.40
CA SER A 10 7.11 -12.82 -1.22
C SER A 10 6.91 -11.86 -0.03
N VAL A 11 7.20 -12.31 1.19
CA VAL A 11 7.13 -11.48 2.41
C VAL A 11 8.02 -10.24 2.27
N GLU A 12 9.24 -10.40 1.75
CA GLU A 12 10.18 -9.29 1.54
C GLU A 12 9.67 -8.28 0.50
N GLU A 13 9.08 -8.78 -0.59
CA GLU A 13 8.47 -7.93 -1.62
C GLU A 13 7.26 -7.18 -1.10
N LEU A 14 6.46 -7.80 -0.22
CA LEU A 14 5.35 -7.13 0.46
C LEU A 14 5.84 -6.01 1.38
N HIS A 15 6.91 -6.22 2.14
CA HIS A 15 7.52 -5.17 2.95
C HIS A 15 8.03 -4.01 2.09
N LYS A 16 8.74 -4.31 0.99
CA LYS A 16 9.19 -3.29 0.04
C LYS A 16 8.01 -2.51 -0.55
N LEU A 17 6.95 -3.22 -0.98
CA LEU A 17 5.76 -2.60 -1.54
C LEU A 17 5.04 -1.70 -0.53
N VAL A 18 4.91 -2.12 0.73
CA VAL A 18 4.32 -1.30 1.79
C VAL A 18 5.12 -0.02 2.01
N ASN A 19 6.45 -0.10 2.01
CA ASN A 19 7.31 1.08 2.18
C ASN A 19 7.20 2.05 1.00
N ASP A 20 7.19 1.53 -0.22
CA ASP A 20 7.06 2.34 -1.44
C ASP A 20 5.69 3.05 -1.50
N LEU A 21 4.61 2.30 -1.27
CA LEU A 21 3.26 2.87 -1.22
C LEU A 21 3.08 3.90 -0.10
N LYS A 22 3.76 3.74 1.05
CA LYS A 22 3.74 4.75 2.12
C LYS A 22 4.45 6.04 1.70
N ALA A 23 5.58 5.94 1.01
CA ALA A 23 6.31 7.11 0.50
C ALA A 23 5.49 7.86 -0.56
N GLU A 24 4.83 7.12 -1.46
CA GLU A 24 3.94 7.71 -2.45
C GLU A 24 2.71 8.36 -1.79
N LEU A 25 2.11 7.70 -0.79
CA LEU A 25 0.99 8.25 -0.04
C LEU A 25 1.39 9.55 0.66
N TRP A 26 2.55 9.59 1.30
CA TRP A 26 3.05 10.80 1.96
C TRP A 26 3.27 11.94 0.97
N THR A 27 3.82 11.64 -0.20
CA THR A 27 4.03 12.64 -1.26
C THR A 27 2.70 13.18 -1.78
N LEU A 28 1.69 12.31 -1.95
CA LEU A 28 0.36 12.71 -2.39
C LEU A 28 -0.39 13.51 -1.32
N GLU A 29 -0.29 13.12 -0.05
CA GLU A 29 -0.86 13.87 1.07
C GLU A 29 -0.20 15.24 1.20
N PHE A 30 1.13 15.33 1.03
CA PHE A 30 1.85 16.60 0.99
C PHE A 30 1.38 17.48 -0.16
N ARG A 31 1.30 16.94 -1.39
CA ARG A 31 0.78 17.68 -2.56
C ARG A 31 -0.66 18.13 -2.40
N ASN A 32 -1.52 17.27 -1.85
CA ASN A 32 -2.92 17.58 -1.56
C ASN A 32 -3.02 18.68 -0.49
N SER A 33 -2.16 18.63 0.54
CA SER A 33 -2.08 19.67 1.57
C SER A 33 -1.62 21.01 0.99
N THR A 34 -0.73 21.02 -0.01
CA THR A 34 -0.30 22.25 -0.69
C THR A 34 -1.35 22.82 -1.65
N GLY A 35 -2.53 22.20 -1.78
CA GLY A 35 -3.64 22.70 -2.60
C GLY A 35 -3.58 22.26 -4.07
N SER A 36 -2.70 21.32 -4.44
CA SER A 36 -2.72 20.71 -5.77
C SER A 36 -3.79 19.60 -5.80
N LEU A 37 -5.01 19.98 -6.18
CA LEU A 37 -6.22 19.16 -6.22
C LEU A 37 -6.21 18.04 -7.29
N GLU A 38 -5.11 17.82 -8.01
CA GLU A 38 -5.13 17.00 -9.23
C GLU A 38 -5.34 15.50 -8.94
N GLN A 39 -4.90 14.99 -7.79
CA GLN A 39 -4.78 13.53 -7.59
C GLN A 39 -5.32 13.01 -6.24
N THR A 40 -6.28 13.72 -5.62
CA THR A 40 -6.90 13.30 -4.34
C THR A 40 -7.53 11.90 -4.43
N HIS A 41 -8.01 11.49 -5.60
CA HIS A 41 -8.59 10.15 -5.83
C HIS A 41 -7.58 9.00 -5.67
N LYS A 42 -6.28 9.27 -5.76
CA LYS A 42 -5.23 8.25 -5.56
C LYS A 42 -4.98 7.94 -4.08
N ILE A 43 -5.17 8.91 -3.19
CA ILE A 43 -4.99 8.75 -1.73
C ILE A 43 -5.79 7.55 -1.18
N PRO A 44 -7.13 7.44 -1.39
CA PRO A 44 -7.88 6.29 -0.91
C PRO A 44 -7.48 4.98 -1.60
N GLN A 45 -7.03 5.04 -2.87
CA GLN A 45 -6.57 3.87 -3.60
C GLN A 45 -5.27 3.31 -3.01
N LEU A 46 -4.28 4.18 -2.74
CA LEU A 46 -3.02 3.81 -2.09
C LEU A 46 -3.27 3.28 -0.68
N ARG A 47 -4.14 3.92 0.11
CA ARG A 47 -4.51 3.43 1.44
C ARG A 47 -5.07 2.00 1.39
N LYS A 48 -5.93 1.71 0.41
CA LYS A 48 -6.46 0.34 0.19
C LYS A 48 -5.36 -0.63 -0.21
N ASP A 49 -4.44 -0.22 -1.05
CA ASP A 49 -3.35 -1.09 -1.50
C ASP A 49 -2.34 -1.38 -0.37
N ILE A 50 -2.04 -0.40 0.51
CA ILE A 50 -1.27 -0.63 1.75
C ILE A 50 -2.01 -1.60 2.67
N ALA A 51 -3.31 -1.39 2.90
CA ALA A 51 -4.10 -2.26 3.76
C ALA A 51 -4.10 -3.71 3.24
N ARG A 52 -4.24 -3.90 1.92
CA ARG A 52 -4.17 -5.23 1.28
C ARG A 52 -2.82 -5.89 1.48
N ALA A 53 -1.72 -5.15 1.35
CA ALA A 53 -0.37 -5.66 1.57
C ALA A 53 -0.11 -6.03 3.03
N LEU A 54 -0.59 -5.23 3.99
CA LEU A 54 -0.52 -5.55 5.41
C LEU A 54 -1.35 -6.79 5.77
N THR A 55 -2.54 -6.94 5.20
CA THR A 55 -3.36 -8.15 5.38
C THR A 55 -2.66 -9.38 4.81
N ALA A 56 -2.04 -9.28 3.63
CA ALA A 56 -1.29 -10.39 3.04
C ALA A 56 -0.07 -10.78 3.90
N LEU A 57 0.66 -9.81 4.43
CA LEU A 57 1.74 -10.05 5.41
C LEU A 57 1.19 -10.80 6.63
N LYS A 58 0.07 -10.32 7.19
CA LYS A 58 -0.52 -10.95 8.37
C LYS A 58 -0.96 -12.38 8.13
N GLN A 59 -1.52 -12.67 6.95
CA GLN A 59 -1.89 -14.03 6.56
C GLN A 59 -0.66 -14.94 6.47
N LYS A 60 0.45 -14.47 5.89
CA LYS A 60 1.69 -15.26 5.82
C LYS A 60 2.30 -15.51 7.19
N GLU A 61 2.27 -14.52 8.09
CA GLU A 61 2.68 -14.71 9.49
C GLU A 61 1.84 -15.76 10.22
N MET A 62 0.52 -15.75 9.99
CA MET A 62 -0.40 -16.73 10.59
C MET A 62 -0.20 -18.14 10.01
N GLU A 63 0.11 -18.26 8.71
CA GLU A 63 0.35 -19.55 8.06
C GLU A 63 1.69 -20.18 8.47
N THR A 64 2.67 -19.36 8.87
CA THR A 64 3.98 -19.83 9.35
C THR A 64 3.95 -20.23 10.83
N LYS A 65 2.90 -19.90 11.58
CA LYS A 65 2.78 -20.17 13.02
C LYS A 65 1.96 -21.42 13.29
#